data_AF-A0A8K1D1K5-F1
#
_entry.id   AF-A0A8K1D1K5-F1
#
_cell.length_a   1.000
_cell.length_b   1.000
_cell.length_c   1.000
_cell.angle_alpha   90.00
_cell.angle_beta   90.00
_cell.angle_gamma   90.00
#
_symmetry.space_group_name_H-M   'P 1'
#
loop_
_entity.id
_entity.type
_entity.pdbx_description
1 polymer ?
#
loop_
_entity_poly.entity_id
_entity_poly.type
_entity_poly.pdbx_seq_one_letter_code
_entity_poly.pdbx_strand_id
1 'polypeptide(L)'
;MDEIEEGKYGKPILLDYVVDELLTLAISRQPFNYVKLLSEKILQLRGRYLFESVMNDLSIEEIINAFIKLNENLNNKLSFTDCAIIMTTHQVGYLASFDEGFSGSLIRLRMEFFIYVLKGYVISNF
;
A
#
# COMPACT_ATOMS: atom_id res chain seq x y z
N MET A 1 3.97 -1.67 -15.22
CA MET A 1 4.72 -0.61 -14.52
C MET A 1 4.64 0.68 -15.32
N ASP A 2 4.84 0.61 -16.63
CA ASP A 2 4.76 1.72 -17.57
C ASP A 2 3.49 2.56 -17.40
N GLU A 3 2.30 1.95 -17.30
CA GLU A 3 1.05 2.70 -17.08
C GLU A 3 1.02 3.52 -15.76
N ILE A 4 1.70 3.05 -14.71
CA ILE A 4 1.83 3.77 -13.42
C ILE A 4 2.81 4.94 -13.60
N GLU A 5 3.94 4.70 -14.27
CA GLU A 5 4.96 5.72 -14.54
C GLU A 5 4.47 6.80 -15.52
N GLU A 6 3.58 6.44 -16.44
CA GLU A 6 2.88 7.34 -17.37
C GLU A 6 1.76 8.15 -16.70
N GLY A 7 1.46 7.89 -15.42
CA GLY A 7 0.49 8.65 -14.64
C GLY A 7 -0.98 8.31 -14.93
N LYS A 8 -1.26 7.15 -15.54
CA LYS A 8 -2.62 6.72 -15.88
C LYS A 8 -3.57 6.62 -14.67
N TYR A 9 -2.99 6.41 -13.48
CA TYR A 9 -3.71 6.26 -12.22
C TYR A 9 -3.51 7.47 -11.28
N GLY A 10 -3.07 8.60 -11.83
CA GLY A 10 -2.67 9.77 -11.04
C GLY A 10 -1.21 9.68 -10.58
N LYS A 11 -0.86 10.52 -9.61
CA LYS A 11 0.48 10.55 -9.04
C LYS A 11 0.65 9.37 -8.07
N PRO A 12 1.65 8.50 -8.24
CA PRO A 12 1.87 7.39 -7.31
C PRO A 12 2.21 7.91 -5.91
N ILE A 13 1.72 7.20 -4.89
CA ILE A 13 1.99 7.47 -3.49
C ILE A 13 2.53 6.20 -2.85
N LEU A 14 3.56 6.34 -2.02
CA LEU A 14 4.12 5.28 -1.20
C LEU A 14 3.93 5.66 0.27
N LEU A 15 3.30 4.79 1.05
CA LEU A 15 3.13 5.04 2.49
C LEU A 15 4.40 4.67 3.24
N ASP A 16 4.71 5.42 4.29
CA ASP A 16 5.91 5.17 5.11
C ASP A 16 5.91 3.76 5.72
N TYR A 17 4.72 3.22 6.07
CA TYR A 17 4.58 1.83 6.52
C TYR A 17 5.00 0.79 5.46
N VAL A 18 4.79 1.09 4.17
CA VAL A 18 5.23 0.21 3.07
C VAL A 18 6.75 0.28 2.92
N VAL A 19 7.35 1.46 3.11
CA VAL A 19 8.82 1.61 3.11
C VAL A 19 9.43 0.84 4.28
N ASP A 20 8.86 0.97 5.48
CA ASP A 20 9.29 0.24 6.68
C ASP A 20 9.25 -1.27 6.48
N GLU A 21 8.10 -1.79 6.00
CA GLU A 21 7.94 -3.22 5.75
C GLU A 21 8.90 -3.73 4.67
N LEU A 22 9.06 -2.99 3.56
CA LEU A 22 9.99 -3.35 2.49
C LEU A 22 11.43 -3.44 2.99
N LEU A 23 11.90 -2.44 3.75
CA LEU A 23 13.27 -2.40 4.26
C LEU A 23 13.50 -3.45 5.35
N THR A 24 12.53 -3.66 6.23
CA THR A 24 12.54 -4.72 7.26
C THR A 24 12.57 -6.11 6.64
N LEU A 25 11.81 -6.33 5.56
CA LEU A 25 11.83 -7.58 4.82
C LEU A 25 13.16 -7.76 4.07
N ALA A 26 13.68 -6.70 3.44
CA ALA A 26 14.92 -6.77 2.69
C ALA A 26 16.11 -7.08 3.61
N ILE A 27 16.23 -6.43 4.77
CA ILE A 27 17.34 -6.66 5.70
C ILE A 27 17.33 -8.07 6.30
N SER A 28 16.17 -8.69 6.42
CA SER A 28 16.05 -10.07 6.93
C SER A 28 16.32 -11.15 5.87
N ARG A 29 16.23 -10.81 4.57
CA ARG A 29 16.30 -11.79 3.47
C ARG A 29 17.45 -11.59 2.50
N GLN A 30 18.10 -10.44 2.52
CA GLN A 30 19.09 -10.05 1.53
C GLN A 30 20.37 -9.52 2.19
N PRO A 31 21.54 -9.64 1.53
CA PRO A 31 22.76 -9.00 2.00
C PRO A 31 22.59 -7.48 2.12
N PHE A 32 23.26 -6.86 3.08
CA PHE A 32 23.15 -5.41 3.31
C PHE A 32 23.45 -4.56 2.07
N ASN A 33 24.36 -4.99 1.19
CA ASN A 33 24.62 -4.29 -0.07
C ASN A 33 23.38 -4.17 -0.97
N TYR A 34 22.52 -5.20 -0.99
CA TYR A 34 21.26 -5.15 -1.70
C TYR A 34 20.30 -4.16 -1.04
N VAL A 35 20.20 -4.18 0.29
CA VAL A 35 19.35 -3.25 1.05
C VAL A 35 19.79 -1.81 0.81
N LYS A 36 21.10 -1.54 0.80
CA LYS A 36 21.66 -0.23 0.48
C LYS A 36 21.25 0.23 -0.92
N LEU A 37 21.41 -0.63 -1.93
CA LEU A 37 21.02 -0.33 -3.31
C LEU A 37 19.51 -0.05 -3.42
N LEU A 38 18.69 -0.84 -2.72
CA LEU A 38 17.23 -0.66 -2.66
C LEU A 38 16.87 0.70 -2.04
N SER A 39 17.47 1.06 -0.91
CA SER A 39 17.26 2.35 -0.25
C SER A 39 17.67 3.53 -1.15
N GLU A 40 18.83 3.46 -1.80
CA GLU A 40 19.28 4.47 -2.76
C GLU A 40 18.31 4.60 -3.95
N LYS A 41 17.74 3.49 -4.43
CA LYS A 41 16.75 3.49 -5.50
C LYS A 41 15.45 4.17 -5.08
N ILE A 42 14.94 3.87 -3.89
CA ILE A 42 13.74 4.51 -3.32
C ILE A 42 13.95 6.04 -3.25
N LEU A 43 15.09 6.48 -2.73
CA LEU A 43 15.43 7.90 -2.65
C LEU A 43 15.53 8.57 -4.03
N GLN A 44 16.13 7.88 -5.01
CA GLN A 44 16.21 8.38 -6.38
C GLN A 44 14.83 8.56 -7.02
N LEU A 45 13.94 7.57 -6.84
CA LEU A 45 12.58 7.61 -7.41
C LEU A 45 11.76 8.74 -6.78
N ARG A 46 11.86 8.94 -5.46
CA ARG A 46 11.28 10.10 -4.76
C ARG A 46 11.84 11.42 -5.29
N GLY A 47 13.16 11.51 -5.46
CA GLY A 47 13.83 12.71 -6.00
C GLY A 47 13.45 13.04 -7.45
N ARG A 48 12.98 12.05 -8.22
CA ARG A 48 12.40 12.23 -9.56
C ARG A 48 10.91 12.56 -9.54
N TYR A 49 10.31 12.77 -8.37
CA TYR A 49 8.87 13.00 -8.18
C TYR A 49 7.97 11.88 -8.74
N LEU A 50 8.52 10.67 -8.89
CA LEU A 50 7.78 9.51 -9.42
C LEU A 50 6.77 8.99 -8.40
N PHE A 51 7.01 9.23 -7.12
CA PHE A 51 6.01 9.06 -6.07
C PHE A 51 6.22 10.05 -4.92
N GLU A 52 5.19 10.25 -4.11
CA GLU A 52 5.28 10.95 -2.83
C GLU A 52 5.27 9.97 -1.65
N SER A 53 6.10 10.25 -0.65
CA SER A 53 5.98 9.60 0.66
C SER A 53 4.95 10.38 1.46
N VAL A 54 3.93 9.70 1.96
CA VAL A 54 2.91 10.32 2.80
C VAL A 54 2.97 9.68 4.18
N MET A 55 3.23 10.50 5.19
CA MET A 55 2.91 10.14 6.57
C MET A 55 1.40 10.05 6.66
N ASN A 56 0.90 8.92 7.14
CA ASN A 56 -0.53 8.72 7.25
C ASN A 56 -1.11 9.75 8.24
N ASP A 57 -2.02 10.61 7.77
CA ASP A 57 -2.74 11.57 8.63
C ASP A 57 -3.74 10.87 9.56
N LEU A 58 -4.00 9.57 9.32
CA LEU A 58 -4.83 8.73 10.17
C LEU A 58 -4.17 8.51 11.53
N SER A 59 -4.96 8.64 12.59
CA SER A 59 -4.54 8.26 13.92
C SER A 59 -4.28 6.76 14.00
N ILE A 60 -3.33 6.37 14.85
CA ILE A 60 -3.07 4.95 15.13
C ILE A 60 -4.32 4.22 15.61
N GLU A 61 -5.21 4.90 16.32
CA GLU A 61 -6.47 4.36 16.83
C GLU A 61 -7.44 4.01 15.68
N GLU A 62 -7.55 4.87 14.66
CA GLU A 62 -8.35 4.59 13.46
C GLU A 62 -7.84 3.34 12.71
N ILE A 63 -6.52 3.22 12.57
CA ILE A 63 -5.92 2.06 11.89
C ILE A 63 -6.11 0.79 12.72
N ILE A 64 -5.97 0.86 14.05
CA ILE A 64 -6.24 -0.27 14.95
C ILE A 64 -7.71 -0.71 14.86
N ASN A 65 -8.64 0.24 14.89
CA ASN A 65 -10.07 -0.05 14.76
C ASN A 65 -10.39 -0.70 13.41
N ALA A 66 -9.82 -0.18 12.32
CA ALA A 66 -9.93 -0.79 11.00
C ALA A 66 -9.31 -2.20 10.98
N PHE A 67 -8.14 -2.40 11.59
CA PHE A 67 -7.46 -3.68 11.67
C PHE A 67 -8.31 -4.73 12.38
N ILE A 68 -8.91 -4.38 13.52
CA ILE A 68 -9.84 -5.27 14.25
C ILE A 68 -11.03 -5.60 13.34
N LYS A 69 -11.74 -4.58 12.86
CA LYS A 69 -13.00 -4.73 12.10
C LYS A 69 -12.81 -5.50 10.79
N LEU A 70 -11.76 -5.21 10.04
CA LEU A 70 -11.46 -5.90 8.78
C LEU A 70 -11.11 -7.36 9.03
N ASN A 71 -10.35 -7.64 10.09
CA ASN A 71 -9.90 -9.00 10.39
C ASN A 71 -10.91 -9.88 11.12
N GLU A 72 -11.97 -9.33 11.72
CA GLU A 72 -12.96 -10.10 12.51
C GLU A 72 -13.49 -11.34 11.78
N ASN A 73 -13.80 -11.21 10.48
CA ASN A 73 -14.47 -12.25 9.70
C ASN A 73 -13.68 -12.75 8.48
N LEU A 74 -12.40 -12.36 8.35
CA LEU A 74 -11.55 -12.82 7.25
C LEU A 74 -10.86 -14.14 7.59
N ASN A 75 -10.91 -15.08 6.64
CA ASN A 75 -10.13 -16.33 6.69
C ASN A 75 -8.63 -16.06 6.56
N ASN A 76 -8.26 -15.10 5.69
CA ASN A 76 -6.88 -14.62 5.55
C ASN A 76 -6.76 -13.27 6.24
N LYS A 77 -5.92 -13.19 7.27
CA LYS A 77 -5.75 -11.96 8.04
C LYS A 77 -4.92 -10.95 7.26
N LEU A 78 -5.38 -9.70 7.25
CA LEU A 78 -4.66 -8.53 6.76
C LEU A 78 -3.70 -8.04 7.85
N SER A 79 -2.51 -7.60 7.45
CA SER A 79 -1.56 -6.95 8.35
C SER A 79 -2.05 -5.56 8.79
N PHE A 80 -1.39 -4.99 9.79
CA PHE A 80 -1.62 -3.60 10.18
C PHE A 80 -1.32 -2.65 9.02
N THR A 81 -0.25 -2.90 8.27
CA THR A 81 0.12 -2.13 7.07
C THR A 81 -0.96 -2.21 6.00
N ASP A 82 -1.54 -3.38 5.75
CA ASP A 82 -2.62 -3.54 4.77
C ASP A 82 -3.86 -2.74 5.15
N CYS A 83 -4.19 -2.70 6.44
CA CYS A 83 -5.31 -1.90 6.95
C CYS A 83 -5.04 -0.40 6.82
N ALA A 84 -3.81 0.04 7.11
CA ALA A 84 -3.39 1.42 6.90
C ALA A 84 -3.47 1.81 5.41
N ILE A 85 -3.04 0.92 4.52
CA ILE A 85 -3.16 1.09 3.07
C ILE A 85 -4.63 1.23 2.67
N ILE A 86 -5.49 0.30 3.08
CA ILE A 86 -6.92 0.33 2.73
C ILE A 86 -7.56 1.64 3.18
N MET A 87 -7.33 2.05 4.42
CA MET A 87 -7.88 3.30 4.95
C MET A 87 -7.36 4.52 4.17
N THR A 88 -6.11 4.50 3.73
CA THR A 88 -5.54 5.59 2.90
C THR A 88 -6.09 5.55 1.47
N THR A 89 -6.31 4.36 0.88
CA THR A 89 -6.81 4.22 -0.49
C THR A 89 -8.18 4.83 -0.71
N HIS A 90 -8.97 5.04 0.35
CA HIS A 90 -10.22 5.83 0.30
C HIS A 90 -9.99 7.26 -0.22
N GLN A 91 -8.78 7.79 -0.08
CA GLN A 91 -8.40 9.11 -0.56
C GLN A 91 -7.74 9.07 -1.96
N VAL A 92 -7.14 7.94 -2.36
CA VAL A 92 -6.27 7.83 -3.56
C VAL A 92 -6.92 7.05 -4.73
N GLY A 93 -7.99 6.30 -4.47
CA GLY A 93 -8.84 5.66 -5.49
C GLY A 93 -8.29 4.36 -6.10
N TYR A 94 -6.97 4.19 -6.18
CA TYR A 94 -6.31 3.00 -6.73
C TYR A 94 -5.22 2.47 -5.79
N LEU A 95 -5.04 1.15 -5.76
CA LEU A 95 -3.94 0.47 -5.07
C LEU A 95 -3.20 -0.45 -6.05
N ALA A 96 -1.89 -0.35 -6.12
CA ALA A 96 -1.05 -1.33 -6.80
C ALA A 96 -0.43 -2.27 -5.76
N SER A 97 -0.71 -3.57 -5.86
CA SER A 97 -0.15 -4.59 -4.96
C SER A 97 0.11 -5.90 -5.72
N PHE A 98 0.95 -6.77 -5.13
CA PHE A 98 1.10 -8.16 -5.55
C PHE A 98 0.36 -9.14 -4.64
N ASP A 99 -0.18 -8.65 -3.52
CA ASP A 99 -0.85 -9.48 -2.54
C ASP A 99 -2.31 -9.73 -2.95
N GLU A 100 -2.71 -11.00 -2.96
CA GLU A 100 -4.09 -11.42 -3.20
C GLU A 100 -5.01 -11.19 -2.00
N GLY A 101 -4.44 -10.96 -0.80
CA GLY A 101 -5.15 -10.69 0.44
C GLY A 101 -6.16 -9.54 0.34
N PHE A 102 -5.91 -8.57 -0.54
CA PHE A 102 -6.82 -7.45 -0.80
C PHE A 102 -8.08 -7.83 -1.59
N SER A 103 -8.15 -9.00 -2.24
CA SER A 103 -9.27 -9.39 -3.12
C SER A 103 -10.61 -9.55 -2.40
N GLY A 104 -10.59 -9.72 -1.07
CA GLY A 104 -11.81 -9.73 -0.24
C GLY A 104 -12.39 -8.34 0.01
N SER A 105 -11.54 -7.31 0.03
CA SER A 105 -11.89 -5.92 0.41
C SER A 105 -11.93 -4.97 -0.79
N LEU A 106 -11.17 -5.24 -1.85
CA LEU A 106 -11.05 -4.41 -3.04
C LEU A 106 -11.40 -5.17 -4.32
N ILE A 107 -11.83 -4.45 -5.36
CA ILE A 107 -12.07 -5.02 -6.70
C ILE A 107 -10.76 -5.02 -7.47
N ARG A 108 -10.31 -6.20 -7.90
CA ARG A 108 -9.16 -6.37 -8.80
C ARG A 108 -9.54 -5.94 -10.22
N LEU A 109 -8.77 -5.03 -10.81
CA LEU A 109 -8.95 -4.55 -12.19
C LEU A 109 -8.05 -5.24 -13.21
N ARG A 110 -6.88 -5.76 -12.81
CA ARG A 110 -5.92 -6.42 -13.73
C ARG A 110 -5.21 -7.62 -13.12
N MET A 111 -4.77 -8.53 -13.99
CA MET A 111 -4.17 -9.81 -13.60
C MET A 111 -2.64 -9.80 -13.45
N GLU A 112 -1.90 -9.08 -14.30
CA GLU A 112 -0.41 -9.16 -14.32
C GLU A 112 0.27 -8.36 -13.21
N PHE A 113 -0.38 -7.29 -12.74
CA PHE A 113 -0.08 -6.53 -11.53
C PHE A 113 -1.44 -6.22 -10.91
N PHE A 114 -1.65 -6.51 -9.63
CA PHE A 114 -2.97 -6.35 -9.03
C PHE A 114 -3.22 -4.88 -8.76
N ILE A 115 -3.81 -4.21 -9.74
CA ILE A 115 -4.40 -2.89 -9.55
C ILE A 115 -5.78 -3.13 -8.97
N TYR A 116 -5.97 -2.65 -7.75
CA TYR A 116 -7.22 -2.72 -7.02
C TYR A 116 -7.88 -1.33 -7.00
N VAL A 117 -9.20 -1.33 -7.01
CA VAL A 117 -10.04 -0.16 -6.70
C VAL A 117 -10.95 -0.53 -5.56
N LEU A 118 -11.28 0.43 -4.70
CA LEU A 118 -12.26 0.23 -3.65
C LEU A 118 -13.56 -0.30 -4.24
N LYS A 119 -14.00 -1.45 -3.74
CA LYS A 119 -15.38 -1.91 -3.91
C LYS A 119 -16.24 -0.77 -3.35
N GLY A 120 -17.25 -0.30 -4.08
CA GLY A 120 -18.05 0.91 -3.79
C GLY A 120 -18.82 0.93 -2.47
N TYR A 121 -18.20 0.53 -1.36
CA TYR A 121 -18.58 0.84 -0.01
C TYR A 121 -18.32 2.33 0.19
N VAL A 122 -19.35 3.12 -0.06
CA VAL A 122 -19.65 4.24 0.82
C VAL A 122 -19.76 3.62 2.21
N ILE A 123 -18.66 3.62 2.97
CA ILE A 123 -18.75 3.44 4.42
C ILE A 123 -19.33 4.77 4.89
N SER A 124 -20.66 4.85 4.84
CA SER A 124 -21.41 5.87 5.54
C SER A 124 -20.98 5.78 7.00
N ASN A 125 -20.25 6.80 7.45
CA ASN A 125 -19.76 7.05 8.79
C ASN A 125 -18.51 6.24 9.19
N PHE A 126 -17.35 6.79 8.86
CA PHE A 126 -16.29 6.97 9.85
C PHE A 126 -16.40 8.40 10.37
#